data_AF-A0A375H9B8-F1
#
_entry.id   AF-A0A375H9B8-F1
#
_cell.length_a   1.000
_cell.length_b   1.000
_cell.length_c   1.000
_cell.angle_alpha   90.00
_cell.angle_beta   90.00
_cell.angle_gamma   90.00
#
_symmetry.space_group_name_H-M   'P 1'
#
loop_
_entity.id
_entity.type
_entity.pdbx_description
1 polymer ?
#
loop_
_entity_poly.entity_id
_entity_poly.type
_entity_poly.pdbx_seq_one_letter_code
_entity_poly.pdbx_strand_id
1 'polypeptide(L)'
;MRGKAMTYLSKILREPSTGRLSFWCPGCGQPHEIQHGGGSGPRWGWNRDVERPTFTPSVLVRSGHHVQGYDGGGCWCDLNAELKANGEEPCDFRCEVCHTFVTDGHIQYLGDCTHALAGQTVPMVEFPEGWGC
;
A
#
# COMPACT_ATOMS: atom_id res chain seq x y z
N MET A 1 -0.42 5.34 -29.53
CA MET A 1 -0.47 5.66 -28.09
C MET A 1 0.32 4.58 -27.36
N ARG A 2 1.55 4.86 -26.90
CA ARG A 2 2.38 3.87 -26.20
C ARG A 2 1.90 3.78 -24.74
N GLY A 3 1.29 2.66 -24.36
CA GLY A 3 1.07 2.34 -22.95
C GLY A 3 2.42 2.34 -22.24
N LYS A 4 2.56 3.11 -21.16
CA LYS A 4 3.78 3.10 -20.35
C LYS A 4 3.85 1.73 -19.66
N ALA A 5 4.89 0.96 -19.95
CA ALA A 5 5.12 -0.33 -19.32
C ALA A 5 5.40 -0.15 -17.81
N MET A 6 4.73 -0.93 -16.98
CA MET A 6 5.10 -1.11 -15.58
C MET A 6 6.53 -1.64 -15.51
N THR A 7 7.40 -0.97 -14.76
CA THR A 7 8.81 -1.37 -14.63
C THR A 7 9.05 -2.00 -13.26
N TYR A 8 9.54 -3.23 -13.24
CA TYR A 8 10.06 -3.88 -12.03
C TYR A 8 11.43 -3.27 -11.73
N LEU A 9 11.56 -2.52 -10.63
CA LEU A 9 12.84 -1.91 -10.24
C LEU A 9 13.71 -2.90 -9.47
N SER A 10 13.08 -3.73 -8.65
CA SER A 10 13.66 -4.85 -7.92
C SER A 10 12.56 -5.89 -7.62
N LYS A 11 12.87 -6.88 -6.79
CA LYS A 11 11.87 -7.86 -6.32
C LYS A 11 10.84 -7.27 -5.36
N ILE A 12 11.22 -6.20 -4.63
CA ILE A 12 10.42 -5.58 -3.57
C ILE A 12 9.85 -4.21 -3.95
N LEU A 13 10.30 -3.63 -5.07
CA LEU A 13 9.92 -2.29 -5.50
C LEU A 13 9.60 -2.24 -7.00
N ARG A 14 8.47 -1.61 -7.35
CA ARG A 14 8.01 -1.40 -8.73
C ARG A 14 7.79 0.09 -9.00
N GLU A 15 7.92 0.49 -10.27
CA GLU A 15 7.49 1.80 -10.77
C GLU A 15 6.36 1.59 -11.80
N PRO A 16 5.08 1.51 -11.38
CA PRO A 16 3.94 1.31 -12.28
C PRO A 16 3.75 2.43 -13.30
N SER A 17 4.17 3.65 -12.95
CA SER A 17 4.27 4.77 -13.87
C SER A 17 5.30 5.76 -13.37
N THR A 18 5.85 6.57 -14.27
CA THR A 18 6.88 7.57 -13.94
C THR A 18 6.50 8.39 -12.70
N GLY A 19 7.32 8.36 -11.65
CA GLY A 19 7.09 9.13 -10.44
C GLY A 19 6.18 8.44 -9.42
N ARG A 20 5.78 7.18 -9.63
CA ARG A 20 5.02 6.36 -8.67
C ARG A 20 5.81 5.13 -8.30
N LEU A 21 6.04 4.93 -7.01
CA LEU A 21 6.63 3.69 -6.50
C LEU A 21 5.55 2.85 -5.84
N SER A 22 5.66 1.54 -6.01
CA SER A 22 4.78 0.55 -5.40
C SER A 22 5.60 -0.52 -4.68
N PHE A 23 5.18 -0.88 -3.47
CA PHE A 23 5.75 -1.98 -2.68
C PHE A 23 4.64 -2.81 -2.04
N TRP A 24 4.88 -4.10 -1.81
CA TRP A 24 3.91 -4.96 -1.13
C TRP A 24 3.87 -4.68 0.37
N CYS A 25 2.68 -4.53 0.94
CA CYS A 25 2.46 -4.37 2.38
C CYS A 25 1.93 -5.69 2.98
N PRO A 26 2.75 -6.44 3.76
CA PRO A 26 2.29 -7.64 4.46
C PRO A 26 1.13 -7.39 5.44
N GLY A 27 1.04 -6.19 6.02
CA GLY A 27 0.00 -5.85 6.99
C GLY A 27 -1.39 -5.76 6.36
N CYS A 28 -1.47 -5.10 5.20
CA CYS A 28 -2.72 -4.97 4.43
C CYS A 28 -2.95 -6.14 3.45
N GLY A 29 -1.90 -6.89 3.11
CA GLY A 29 -1.95 -7.89 2.06
C GLY A 29 -2.25 -7.28 0.68
N GLN A 30 -1.75 -6.07 0.42
CA GLN A 30 -2.01 -5.27 -0.78
C GLN A 30 -0.79 -4.38 -1.11
N PRO A 31 -0.62 -3.89 -2.35
CA PRO A 31 0.42 -2.92 -2.66
C PRO A 31 0.10 -1.56 -2.03
N HIS A 32 1.14 -0.89 -1.57
CA HIS A 32 1.10 0.51 -1.20
C HIS A 32 1.80 1.32 -2.28
N GLU A 33 1.26 2.50 -2.59
CA GLU A 33 1.85 3.41 -3.57
C GLU A 33 2.20 4.76 -2.96
N ILE A 34 3.34 5.30 -3.39
CA ILE A 34 3.77 6.67 -3.10
C ILE A 34 4.15 7.40 -4.39
N GLN A 35 4.09 8.72 -4.35
CA GLN A 35 4.57 9.58 -5.44
C GLN A 35 5.94 10.17 -5.05
N HIS A 36 6.89 10.20 -5.98
CA HIS A 36 8.22 10.79 -5.78
C HIS A 36 8.56 11.80 -6.88
N GLY A 37 9.57 12.63 -6.64
CA GLY A 37 10.00 13.68 -7.58
C GLY A 37 9.08 14.89 -7.61
N GLY A 38 9.13 15.66 -8.71
CA GLY A 38 8.30 16.85 -8.89
C GLY A 38 6.85 16.55 -9.28
N GLY A 39 5.91 17.42 -8.90
CA GLY A 39 4.51 17.36 -9.33
C GLY A 39 3.52 17.78 -8.24
N SER A 40 2.23 17.67 -8.55
CA SER A 40 1.15 18.05 -7.64
C SER A 40 0.77 16.95 -6.65
N GLY A 41 0.40 17.35 -5.43
CA GLY A 41 0.00 16.44 -4.36
C GLY A 41 1.19 15.94 -3.51
N PRO A 42 0.95 14.99 -2.58
CA PRO A 42 1.99 14.49 -1.68
C PRO A 42 3.19 13.92 -2.43
N ARG A 43 4.42 14.26 -2.00
CA ARG A 43 5.68 13.79 -2.60
C ARG A 43 6.65 13.32 -1.53
N TRP A 44 7.06 12.07 -1.65
CA TRP A 44 8.04 11.45 -0.76
C TRP A 44 9.45 11.64 -1.33
N GLY A 45 10.39 11.91 -0.43
CA GLY A 45 11.80 11.66 -0.66
C GLY A 45 12.05 10.17 -0.80
N TRP A 46 12.98 9.81 -1.68
CA TRP A 46 13.43 8.44 -1.89
C TRP A 46 14.94 8.45 -2.07
N ASN A 47 15.64 7.56 -1.35
CA ASN A 47 17.10 7.41 -1.43
C ASN A 47 17.62 6.80 -2.75
N ARG A 48 16.73 6.46 -3.70
CA ARG A 48 17.03 5.81 -5.00
C ARG A 48 17.56 4.38 -4.92
N ASP A 49 17.59 3.81 -3.71
CA ASP A 49 17.91 2.39 -3.55
C ASP A 49 16.64 1.56 -3.80
N VAL A 50 16.75 0.56 -4.66
CA VAL A 50 15.65 -0.33 -5.06
C VAL A 50 15.65 -1.63 -4.25
N GLU A 51 16.76 -2.00 -3.63
CA GLU A 51 16.91 -3.20 -2.79
C GLU A 51 16.78 -2.86 -1.30
N ARG A 52 17.09 -1.62 -0.92
CA ARG A 52 17.00 -1.09 0.46
C ARG A 52 16.34 0.29 0.47
N PRO A 53 15.11 0.42 -0.05
CA PRO A 53 14.46 1.72 -0.17
C PRO A 53 14.24 2.35 1.20
N THR A 54 14.39 3.67 1.22
CA THR A 54 13.97 4.55 2.32
C THR A 54 13.08 5.63 1.76
N PHE A 55 11.91 5.84 2.38
CA PHE A 55 10.95 6.87 2.01
C PHE A 55 10.77 7.87 3.14
N THR A 56 10.67 9.16 2.79
CA THR A 56 10.45 10.23 3.77
C THR A 56 9.38 11.21 3.29
N PRO A 57 8.41 11.61 4.13
CA PRO A 57 8.16 11.18 5.51
C PRO A 57 7.51 9.78 5.56
N SER A 58 6.76 9.46 6.63
CA SER A 58 5.95 8.24 6.73
C SER A 58 4.93 8.11 5.59
N VAL A 59 4.50 6.89 5.32
CA VAL A 59 3.47 6.55 4.34
C VAL A 59 2.18 6.25 5.11
N LEU A 60 1.10 6.96 4.78
CA LEU A 60 -0.21 6.79 5.41
C LEU A 60 -1.25 6.39 4.36
N VAL A 61 -1.74 5.16 4.48
CA VAL A 61 -2.78 4.60 3.62
C VAL A 61 -4.06 4.42 4.44
N ARG A 62 -5.17 4.83 3.83
CA ARG A 62 -6.52 4.70 4.39
C ARG A 62 -7.41 4.05 3.35
N SER A 63 -8.18 3.05 3.78
CA SER A 63 -9.08 2.29 2.93
C SER A 63 -10.49 2.24 3.52
N GLY A 64 -11.50 2.18 2.64
CA GLY A 64 -12.91 2.11 3.02
C GLY A 64 -13.36 3.33 3.82
N HIS A 65 -14.06 3.11 4.94
CA HIS A 65 -14.60 4.20 5.75
C HIS A 65 -13.54 5.08 6.43
N HIS A 66 -12.26 4.69 6.38
CA HIS A 66 -11.17 5.52 6.87
C HIS A 66 -10.71 6.58 5.86
N VAL A 67 -11.13 6.51 4.59
CA VAL A 67 -10.76 7.49 3.57
C VAL A 67 -11.26 8.88 3.96
N GLN A 68 -10.41 9.89 3.76
CA GLN A 68 -10.78 11.27 4.06
C GLN A 68 -11.98 11.70 3.20
N GLY A 69 -13.00 12.26 3.84
CA GLY A 69 -14.22 12.71 3.17
C GLY A 69 -15.28 11.61 2.98
N TYR A 70 -15.10 10.44 3.60
CA TYR A 70 -16.15 9.44 3.68
C TYR A 70 -17.43 10.01 4.30
N ASP A 71 -18.57 9.81 3.64
CA ASP A 71 -19.87 10.41 3.93
C ASP A 71 -20.84 9.46 4.63
N GLY A 72 -20.40 8.24 4.97
CA GLY A 72 -21.25 7.21 5.56
C GLY A 72 -21.97 6.32 4.54
N GLY A 73 -21.62 6.39 3.25
CA GLY A 73 -22.08 5.44 2.23
C GLY A 73 -21.59 4.00 2.45
N GLY A 74 -21.72 3.12 1.45
CA GLY A 74 -21.20 1.75 1.57
C GLY A 74 -19.67 1.69 1.59
N CYS A 75 -19.11 0.79 2.39
CA CYS A 75 -17.67 0.54 2.50
C CYS A 75 -17.32 -0.94 2.36
N TRP A 76 -16.02 -1.29 2.49
CA TRP A 76 -15.58 -2.68 2.44
C TRP A 76 -16.19 -3.55 3.55
N CYS A 77 -16.57 -2.97 4.69
CA CYS A 77 -17.28 -3.72 5.73
C CYS A 77 -18.65 -4.20 5.24
N ASP A 78 -19.41 -3.34 4.58
CA ASP A 78 -20.75 -3.65 4.09
C ASP A 78 -20.68 -4.68 2.97
N LEU A 79 -19.80 -4.46 1.99
CA LEU A 79 -19.57 -5.41 0.90
C LEU A 79 -19.17 -6.80 1.43
N ASN A 80 -18.20 -6.86 2.35
CA ASN A 80 -17.74 -8.14 2.89
C ASN A 80 -18.80 -8.81 3.79
N ALA A 81 -19.66 -8.03 4.45
CA ALA A 81 -20.80 -8.57 5.19
C ALA A 81 -21.85 -9.17 4.24
N GLU A 82 -22.13 -8.51 3.11
CA GLU A 82 -23.05 -8.99 2.07
C GLU A 82 -22.53 -10.26 1.41
N LEU A 83 -21.28 -10.29 0.95
CA LEU A 83 -20.65 -11.49 0.38
C LEU A 83 -20.76 -12.67 1.34
N LYS A 84 -20.42 -12.46 2.61
CA LYS A 84 -20.52 -13.49 3.63
C LYS A 84 -21.97 -13.94 3.86
N ALA A 85 -22.94 -13.02 3.86
CA ALA A 85 -24.36 -13.36 3.98
C ALA A 85 -24.85 -14.21 2.81
N ASN A 86 -24.25 -14.06 1.62
CA ASN A 86 -24.53 -14.84 0.43
C ASN A 86 -23.75 -16.18 0.35
N GLY A 87 -22.89 -16.48 1.35
CA GLY A 87 -22.03 -17.66 1.34
C GLY A 87 -20.82 -17.54 0.42
N GLU A 88 -20.44 -16.32 0.06
CA GLU A 88 -19.26 -16.00 -0.73
C GLU A 88 -18.08 -15.63 0.18
N GLU A 89 -16.87 -15.84 -0.32
CA GLU A 89 -15.66 -15.39 0.36
C GLU A 89 -15.59 -13.85 0.34
N PRO A 90 -15.17 -13.20 1.46
CA PRO A 90 -14.90 -11.77 1.48
C PRO A 90 -13.84 -11.39 0.43
N CYS A 91 -13.94 -10.18 -0.12
CA CYS A 91 -12.87 -9.67 -0.96
C CYS A 91 -11.61 -9.37 -0.12
N ASP A 92 -10.45 -9.30 -0.78
CA ASP A 92 -9.16 -9.05 -0.10
C ASP A 92 -9.04 -7.63 0.47
N PHE A 93 -9.95 -6.72 0.11
CA PHE A 93 -9.94 -5.34 0.59
C PHE A 93 -10.69 -5.20 1.93
N ARG A 94 -10.09 -4.45 2.86
CA ARG A 94 -10.64 -4.16 4.18
C ARG A 94 -10.65 -2.66 4.45
N CYS A 95 -11.52 -2.22 5.36
CA CYS A 95 -11.44 -0.87 5.93
C CYS A 95 -10.27 -0.86 6.90
N GLU A 96 -9.17 -0.20 6.53
CA GLU A 96 -7.96 -0.16 7.33
C GLU A 96 -7.26 1.21 7.31
N VAL A 97 -6.53 1.49 8.38
CA VAL A 97 -5.45 2.47 8.43
C VAL A 97 -4.12 1.70 8.48
N CYS A 98 -3.20 2.06 7.60
CA CYS A 98 -1.83 1.56 7.64
C CYS A 98 -0.87 2.75 7.54
N HIS A 99 -0.08 2.93 8.58
CA HIS A 99 0.84 4.05 8.73
C HIS A 99 2.24 3.50 8.98
N THR A 100 3.17 3.78 8.07
CA THR A 100 4.49 3.14 8.09
C THR A 100 5.64 4.11 7.93
N PHE A 101 6.77 3.79 8.54
CA PHE A 101 8.07 4.24 8.03
C PHE A 101 8.68 3.12 7.20
N VAL A 102 9.22 3.47 6.04
CA VAL A 102 10.03 2.56 5.23
C VAL A 102 11.46 3.05 5.26
N THR A 103 12.34 2.26 5.86
CA THR A 103 13.75 2.60 6.05
C THR A 103 14.59 1.36 5.83
N ASP A 104 15.60 1.46 4.97
CA ASP A 104 16.60 0.40 4.77
C ASP A 104 15.98 -0.96 4.42
N GLY A 105 14.94 -0.96 3.57
CA GLY A 105 14.23 -2.16 3.16
C GLY A 105 13.35 -2.81 4.25
N HIS A 106 13.06 -2.09 5.34
CA HIS A 106 12.15 -2.53 6.40
C HIS A 106 10.93 -1.62 6.50
N ILE A 107 9.79 -2.23 6.81
CA ILE A 107 8.53 -1.55 7.10
C ILE A 107 8.35 -1.54 8.61
N GLN A 108 8.39 -0.37 9.22
CA GLN A 108 7.96 -0.15 10.60
C GLN A 108 6.50 0.31 10.58
N TYR A 109 5.59 -0.50 11.11
CA TYR A 109 4.19 -0.13 11.31
C TYR A 109 4.01 0.68 12.58
N LEU A 110 3.31 1.80 12.48
CA LEU A 110 3.03 2.68 13.61
C LEU A 110 1.82 2.18 14.41
N GLY A 111 1.67 2.72 15.62
CA GLY A 111 0.66 2.27 16.58
C GLY A 111 -0.79 2.59 16.18
N ASP A 112 -0.99 3.45 15.18
CA ASP A 112 -2.29 3.81 14.62
C ASP A 112 -2.68 2.94 13.41
N CYS A 113 -1.91 1.91 13.07
CA CYS A 113 -2.35 0.86 12.15
C CYS A 113 -3.52 0.06 12.74
N THR A 114 -4.50 -0.32 11.92
CA THR A 114 -5.66 -1.13 12.34
C THR A 114 -5.53 -2.62 12.02
N HIS A 115 -4.49 -3.02 11.30
CA HIS A 115 -4.20 -4.41 10.95
C HIS A 115 -3.28 -5.09 11.99
N ALA A 116 -3.16 -6.42 11.94
CA ALA A 116 -2.46 -7.23 12.93
C ALA A 116 -0.97 -6.91 13.14
N LEU A 117 -0.30 -6.29 12.15
CA LEU A 117 1.11 -5.91 12.25
C LEU A 117 1.37 -4.54 12.91
N ALA A 118 0.37 -3.89 13.50
CA ALA A 118 0.54 -2.61 14.19
C ALA A 118 1.67 -2.67 15.26
N GLY A 119 2.55 -1.67 15.27
CA GLY A 119 3.69 -1.60 16.19
C GLY A 119 4.84 -2.57 15.89
N GLN A 120 4.78 -3.35 14.81
CA GLN A 120 5.83 -4.29 14.42
C GLN A 120 6.74 -3.69 13.33
N THR A 121 7.95 -4.24 13.22
CA THR A 121 8.85 -3.96 12.10
C THR A 121 9.14 -5.26 11.36
N VAL A 122 8.94 -5.28 10.05
CA VAL A 122 9.16 -6.44 9.18
C VAL A 122 10.04 -6.08 7.99
N PRO A 123 10.80 -7.03 7.41
CA PRO A 123 11.44 -6.78 6.13
C PRO A 123 10.37 -6.54 5.05
N MET A 124 10.70 -5.72 4.05
CA MET A 124 9.94 -5.67 2.81
C MET A 124 10.02 -7.03 2.13
N VAL A 125 8.90 -7.46 1.55
CA VAL A 125 8.80 -8.77 0.90
C VAL A 125 8.61 -8.61 -0.60
N GLU A 126 8.92 -9.67 -1.33
CA GLU A 126 8.59 -9.75 -2.74
C GLU A 126 7.07 -9.66 -2.94
N PHE A 127 6.65 -9.13 -4.08
CA PHE A 127 5.23 -9.18 -4.44
C PHE A 127 4.80 -10.64 -4.62
N PRO A 128 3.62 -11.05 -4.11
CA PRO A 128 3.12 -12.40 -4.31
C PRO A 128 3.00 -12.75 -5.80
N GLU A 129 3.18 -14.03 -6.12
CA GLU A 129 2.93 -14.55 -7.47
C GLU A 129 1.47 -14.27 -7.88
N GLY A 130 1.27 -13.85 -9.13
CA GLY A 130 -0.06 -13.47 -9.64
C GLY A 130 -0.51 -12.05 -9.27
N TRP A 131 0.26 -11.30 -8.47
CA TRP A 131 -0.05 -9.92 -8.13
C TRP A 131 0.63 -8.92 -9.09
N GLY A 132 -0.14 -8.43 -10.07
CA GLY A 132 0.24 -7.42 -11.07
C GLY A 132 0.72 -7.99 -12.42
N CYS A 133 0.00 -7.58 -13.49
CA CYS A 133 0.09 -7.95 -14.93
C CYS A 133 0.26 -9.43 -15.30
#